data_AF-A0A7K2FLC7-F1
#
_entry.id   AF-A0A7K2FLC7-F1
#
_cell.length_a   1.000
_cell.length_b   1.000
_cell.length_c   1.000
_cell.angle_alpha   90.00
_cell.angle_beta   90.00
_cell.angle_gamma   90.00
#
_symmetry.space_group_name_H-M   'P 1'
#
loop_
_entity.id
_entity.type
_entity.pdbx_description
1 polymer ?
#
loop_
_entity_poly.entity_id
_entity_poly.type
_entity_poly.pdbx_seq_one_letter_code
_entity_poly.pdbx_strand_id
1 'polypeptide(L)'
;ARTTTPLPPVVDRVPTTDRVVFLTYDDGAGQDPRLATLIRELRLPVTVFATAHQSALRKAGATVERRAPHRGTLPGLPYPRQRTAICDHPTPSRLLRPRQRAYDRTTLRAAAHCGITAVVLWRATVTPTGLAYTRGTHTLLPGDIVRVGPARGPATALGERTARLLRKVQERGLTVGHLEDYL
;
A
#
# COMPACT_ATOMS: atom_id res chain seq x y z
N ALA A 1 -8.45 28.55 19.78
CA ALA A 1 -8.11 28.46 18.34
C ALA A 1 -8.46 27.07 17.83
N ARG A 2 -9.25 26.93 16.76
CA ARG A 2 -9.48 25.62 16.12
C ARG A 2 -8.18 25.24 15.41
N THR A 3 -7.38 24.35 16.00
CA THR A 3 -6.28 23.69 15.30
C THR A 3 -6.89 22.89 14.14
N THR A 4 -6.80 23.43 12.93
CA THR A 4 -7.12 22.66 11.72
C THR A 4 -6.02 21.62 11.55
N THR A 5 -6.29 20.37 11.92
CA THR A 5 -5.40 19.26 11.61
C THR A 5 -5.11 19.28 10.10
N PRO A 6 -3.85 19.36 9.66
CA PRO A 6 -3.52 19.34 8.26
C PRO A 6 -4.04 18.05 7.62
N LEU A 7 -4.48 18.14 6.36
CA LEU A 7 -4.93 16.95 5.63
C LEU A 7 -3.72 16.06 5.33
N PRO A 8 -3.82 14.73 5.47
CA PRO A 8 -2.73 13.83 5.13
C PRO A 8 -2.40 13.97 3.64
N PRO A 9 -1.11 14.08 3.27
CA PRO A 9 -0.70 14.05 1.88
C PRO A 9 -1.15 12.74 1.21
N VAL A 10 -1.44 12.85 -0.08
CA VAL A 10 -1.71 11.69 -0.93
C VAL A 10 -0.47 11.40 -1.75
N VAL A 11 0.10 10.22 -1.57
CA VAL A 11 1.38 9.84 -2.18
C VAL A 11 1.21 8.59 -3.05
N ASP A 12 1.69 8.64 -4.28
CA ASP A 12 1.86 7.47 -5.16
C ASP A 12 3.35 7.15 -5.44
N ARG A 13 4.23 8.04 -4.99
CA ARG A 13 5.70 7.96 -4.99
C ARG A 13 6.21 8.77 -3.78
N VAL A 14 7.25 8.26 -3.13
CA VAL A 14 7.97 8.97 -2.07
C VAL A 14 9.03 9.89 -2.70
N PRO A 15 9.12 11.17 -2.30
CA PRO A 15 10.22 12.04 -2.71
C PRO A 15 11.50 11.65 -1.96
N THR A 16 12.31 10.77 -2.55
CA THR A 16 13.61 10.36 -2.00
C THR A 16 14.68 10.29 -3.08
N THR A 17 15.93 10.53 -2.68
CA THR A 17 17.14 10.29 -3.47
C THR A 17 17.66 8.86 -3.33
N ASP A 18 17.21 8.12 -2.32
CA ASP A 18 17.61 6.74 -2.09
C ASP A 18 17.14 5.86 -3.23
N ARG A 19 17.99 4.93 -3.68
CA ARG A 19 17.70 4.02 -4.78
C ARG A 19 16.81 2.86 -4.32
N VAL A 20 15.65 3.19 -3.77
CA VAL A 20 14.66 2.26 -3.22
C VAL A 20 13.34 2.33 -3.97
N VAL A 21 12.60 1.23 -3.97
CA VAL A 21 11.17 1.18 -4.27
C VAL A 21 10.43 0.54 -3.09
N PHE A 22 9.14 0.77 -3.00
CA PHE A 22 8.30 0.28 -1.90
C PHE A 22 7.33 -0.78 -2.41
N LEU A 23 7.51 -2.02 -1.97
CA LEU A 23 6.63 -3.12 -2.34
C LEU A 23 5.43 -3.15 -1.39
N THR A 24 4.24 -3.01 -1.98
CA THR A 24 3.00 -2.94 -1.21
C THR A 24 1.97 -3.95 -1.72
N TYR A 25 1.20 -4.50 -0.81
CA TYR A 25 0.20 -5.51 -1.07
C TYR A 25 -1.16 -5.07 -0.54
N ASP A 26 -2.20 -5.73 -1.01
CA ASP A 26 -3.59 -5.49 -0.60
C ASP A 26 -4.17 -6.76 0.08
N ASP A 27 -5.46 -6.74 0.41
CA ASP A 27 -6.16 -7.93 0.93
C ASP A 27 -5.92 -9.19 0.07
N GLY A 28 -5.90 -10.33 0.76
CA GLY A 28 -5.67 -11.64 0.14
C GLY A 28 -4.20 -12.01 -0.04
N ALA A 29 -3.26 -11.10 0.23
CA ALA A 29 -1.83 -11.40 0.16
C ALA A 29 -1.40 -12.58 1.04
N GLY A 30 -2.02 -12.73 2.22
CA GLY A 30 -1.71 -13.82 3.15
C GLY A 30 -2.13 -15.22 2.67
N GLN A 31 -2.87 -15.33 1.56
CA GLN A 31 -3.27 -16.62 0.99
C GLN A 31 -2.15 -17.32 0.22
N ASP A 32 -1.08 -16.59 -0.13
CA ASP A 32 0.08 -17.16 -0.81
C ASP A 32 1.20 -17.48 0.19
N PRO A 33 1.44 -18.76 0.52
CA PRO A 33 2.49 -19.13 1.46
C PRO A 33 3.89 -18.79 0.94
N ARG A 34 4.09 -18.75 -0.39
CA ARG A 34 5.38 -18.42 -0.99
C ARG A 34 5.73 -16.96 -0.76
N LEU A 35 4.74 -16.06 -0.71
CA LEU A 35 4.97 -14.67 -0.34
C LEU A 35 5.50 -14.56 1.10
N ALA A 36 4.86 -15.25 2.05
CA ALA A 36 5.31 -15.25 3.44
C ALA A 36 6.73 -15.81 3.59
N THR A 37 7.07 -16.86 2.83
CA THR A 37 8.44 -17.40 2.77
C THR A 37 9.45 -16.36 2.28
N LEU A 38 9.16 -15.67 1.17
CA LEU A 38 10.05 -14.63 0.64
C LEU A 38 10.26 -13.48 1.63
N ILE A 39 9.19 -13.01 2.28
CA ILE A 39 9.27 -11.93 3.27
C ILE A 39 10.20 -12.34 4.42
N ARG A 40 10.02 -13.55 4.94
CA ARG A 40 10.81 -14.08 6.06
C ARG A 40 12.27 -14.32 5.68
N GLU A 41 12.52 -15.03 4.59
CA GLU A 41 13.87 -15.47 4.21
C GLU A 41 14.75 -14.32 3.70
N LEU A 42 14.17 -13.41 2.92
CA LEU A 42 14.89 -12.25 2.39
C LEU A 42 14.84 -11.03 3.32
N ARG A 43 14.15 -11.15 4.47
CA ARG A 43 13.83 -10.01 5.36
C ARG A 43 13.26 -8.83 4.56
N LEU A 44 12.36 -9.14 3.62
CA LEU A 44 11.89 -8.18 2.64
C LEU A 44 10.97 -7.14 3.31
N PRO A 45 11.33 -5.84 3.32
CA PRO A 45 10.51 -4.83 3.95
C PRO A 45 9.30 -4.53 3.06
N VAL A 46 8.13 -5.04 3.44
CA VAL A 46 6.89 -4.86 2.67
C VAL A 46 5.77 -4.33 3.54
N THR A 47 4.89 -3.54 2.91
CA THR A 47 3.67 -3.04 3.54
C THR A 47 2.45 -3.73 2.96
N VAL A 48 1.57 -4.23 3.83
CA VAL A 48 0.30 -4.85 3.45
C VAL A 48 -0.84 -3.95 3.91
N PHE A 49 -1.61 -3.42 2.98
CA PHE A 49 -2.83 -2.68 3.30
C PHE A 49 -3.99 -3.66 3.36
N ALA A 50 -4.56 -3.87 4.55
CA ALA A 50 -5.62 -4.84 4.76
C ALA A 50 -6.81 -4.26 5.53
N THR A 51 -8.01 -4.81 5.30
CA THR A 51 -9.23 -4.47 6.07
C THR A 51 -9.37 -5.26 7.38
N ALA A 52 -8.51 -6.26 7.57
CA ALA A 52 -8.50 -7.15 8.72
C ALA A 52 -7.05 -7.47 9.11
N HIS A 53 -6.89 -8.07 10.29
CA HIS A 53 -5.59 -8.55 10.76
C HIS A 53 -4.97 -9.54 9.76
N GLN A 54 -3.68 -9.36 9.46
CA GLN A 54 -2.89 -10.26 8.60
C GLN A 54 -1.81 -10.94 9.43
N SER A 55 -2.21 -11.73 10.42
CA SER A 55 -1.29 -12.31 11.42
C SER A 55 -0.17 -13.15 10.81
N ALA A 56 -0.45 -13.90 9.74
CA ALA A 56 0.57 -14.70 9.05
C ALA A 56 1.66 -13.83 8.42
N LEU A 57 1.28 -12.76 7.71
CA LEU A 57 2.24 -11.84 7.09
C LEU A 57 2.96 -10.98 8.14
N ARG A 58 2.29 -10.56 9.22
CA ARG A 58 2.95 -9.90 10.35
C ARG A 58 4.02 -10.79 10.96
N LYS A 59 3.71 -12.06 11.22
CA LYS A 59 4.69 -13.05 11.73
C LYS A 59 5.85 -13.29 10.77
N ALA A 60 5.61 -13.16 9.46
CA ALA A 60 6.66 -13.25 8.45
C ALA A 60 7.57 -12.02 8.39
N GLY A 61 7.16 -10.88 8.97
CA GLY A 61 7.93 -9.63 9.00
C GLY A 61 7.33 -8.47 8.21
N ALA A 62 6.11 -8.61 7.67
CA ALA A 62 5.44 -7.52 6.97
C ALA A 62 4.83 -6.49 7.92
N THR A 63 4.90 -5.22 7.56
CA THR A 63 4.11 -4.17 8.19
C THR A 63 2.70 -4.20 7.64
N VAL A 64 1.69 -4.03 8.50
CA VAL A 64 0.29 -4.04 8.08
C VAL A 64 -0.36 -2.71 8.43
N GLU A 65 -0.92 -2.08 7.42
CA GLU A 65 -1.50 -0.74 7.42
C GLU A 65 -2.98 -0.79 6.99
N ARG A 66 -3.69 0.33 7.12
CA ARG A 66 -5.14 0.41 6.94
C ARG A 66 -5.55 0.38 5.48
N ARG A 67 -6.48 -0.50 5.12
CA ARG A 67 -7.19 -0.40 3.83
C ARG A 67 -8.62 0.05 4.04
N ALA A 68 -9.09 0.94 3.16
CA ALA A 68 -10.49 1.32 3.13
C ALA A 68 -11.40 0.09 2.88
N PRO A 69 -12.58 0.02 3.52
CA PRO A 69 -13.51 -1.11 3.35
C PRO A 69 -14.05 -1.22 1.92
N HIS A 70 -14.59 -2.41 1.59
CA HIS A 70 -15.15 -2.72 0.27
C HIS A 70 -16.55 -2.12 0.01
N ARG A 71 -17.45 -2.12 1.01
CA ARG A 71 -18.83 -1.66 0.84
C ARG A 71 -18.92 -0.14 0.91
N GLY A 72 -19.49 0.48 -0.13
CA GLY A 72 -19.63 1.93 -0.26
C GLY A 72 -18.27 2.58 -0.41
N THR A 73 -17.84 2.84 -1.66
CA THR A 73 -16.63 3.62 -1.92
C THR A 73 -16.68 4.90 -1.08
N LEU A 74 -15.61 5.18 -0.32
CA LEU A 74 -15.58 6.33 0.59
C LEU A 74 -16.04 7.64 -0.08
N PRO A 75 -15.58 7.98 -1.31
CA PRO A 75 -15.99 9.22 -1.96
C PRO A 75 -17.49 9.33 -2.17
N GLY A 76 -18.02 10.53 -1.91
CA GLY A 76 -19.45 10.83 -2.03
C GLY A 76 -20.29 10.43 -0.81
N LEU A 77 -19.74 9.69 0.15
CA LEU A 77 -20.41 9.44 1.43
C LEU A 77 -20.31 10.66 2.37
N PRO A 78 -21.33 10.92 3.21
CA PRO A 78 -21.25 11.95 4.25
C PRO A 78 -20.09 11.72 5.22
N TYR A 79 -19.52 12.82 5.74
CA TYR A 79 -18.36 12.79 6.64
C TYR A 79 -18.48 11.79 7.81
N PRO A 80 -19.59 11.71 8.58
CA PRO A 80 -19.69 10.75 9.68
C PRO A 80 -19.51 9.30 9.23
N ARG A 81 -20.05 8.93 8.05
CA ARG A 81 -19.91 7.58 7.49
C ARG A 81 -18.47 7.29 7.07
N GLN A 82 -17.80 8.23 6.40
CA GLN A 82 -16.39 8.07 6.05
C GLN A 82 -15.50 7.97 7.29
N ARG A 83 -15.76 8.78 8.33
CA ARG A 83 -15.03 8.74 9.59
C ARG A 83 -15.17 7.39 10.27
N THR A 84 -16.39 6.90 10.47
CA THR A 84 -16.62 5.57 11.07
C THR A 84 -15.92 4.48 10.26
N ALA A 85 -16.06 4.50 8.92
CA ALA A 85 -15.42 3.52 8.05
C ALA A 85 -13.87 3.53 8.10
N ILE A 86 -13.26 4.67 8.45
CA ILE A 86 -11.80 4.80 8.56
C ILE A 86 -11.31 4.57 9.99
N CYS A 87 -12.03 5.05 11.01
CA CYS A 87 -11.63 4.98 12.42
C CYS A 87 -11.87 3.57 12.99
N ASP A 88 -12.96 2.91 12.62
CA ASP A 88 -13.33 1.58 13.13
C ASP A 88 -12.58 0.49 12.36
N HIS A 89 -11.25 0.55 12.45
CA HIS A 89 -10.36 -0.38 11.78
C HIS A 89 -9.64 -1.25 12.82
N PRO A 90 -9.56 -2.57 12.62
CA PRO A 90 -9.01 -3.47 13.64
C PRO A 90 -7.49 -3.35 13.80
N THR A 91 -6.81 -2.77 12.82
CA THR A 91 -5.35 -2.57 12.83
C THR A 91 -4.99 -1.14 13.25
N PRO A 92 -4.28 -0.91 14.37
CA PRO A 92 -3.66 0.38 14.66
C PRO A 92 -2.59 0.66 13.59
N SER A 93 -2.70 1.81 12.94
CA SER A 93 -2.06 2.12 11.66
C SER A 93 -2.03 3.63 11.43
N ARG A 94 -1.03 4.10 10.70
CA ARG A 94 -0.86 5.53 10.36
C ARG A 94 -1.01 5.79 8.86
N LEU A 95 -0.98 4.75 8.03
CA LEU A 95 -1.15 4.86 6.58
C LEU A 95 -2.52 4.33 6.17
N LEU A 96 -3.17 5.00 5.22
CA LEU A 96 -4.44 4.58 4.63
C LEU A 96 -4.31 4.33 3.14
N ARG A 97 -4.72 3.16 2.66
CA ARG A 97 -4.91 2.91 1.22
C ARG A 97 -6.38 2.89 0.83
N PRO A 98 -6.84 3.82 -0.04
CA PRO A 98 -8.19 3.80 -0.56
C PRO A 98 -8.40 2.68 -1.58
N ARG A 99 -9.64 2.25 -1.74
CA ARG A 99 -10.02 1.31 -2.81
C ARG A 99 -9.93 1.99 -4.16
N GLN A 100 -9.38 1.29 -5.16
CA GLN A 100 -9.33 1.77 -6.54
C GLN A 100 -8.73 3.19 -6.70
N ARG A 101 -7.87 3.61 -5.76
CA ARG A 101 -7.31 4.98 -5.68
C ARG A 101 -8.37 6.08 -5.45
N ALA A 102 -9.58 5.72 -5.03
CA ALA A 102 -10.72 6.62 -4.89
C ALA A 102 -10.76 7.31 -3.51
N TYR A 103 -10.63 8.63 -3.50
CA TYR A 103 -10.73 9.47 -2.30
C TYR A 103 -11.32 10.84 -2.69
N ASP A 104 -11.94 11.53 -1.74
CA ASP A 104 -12.32 12.94 -1.87
C ASP A 104 -11.75 13.76 -0.69
N ARG A 105 -12.02 15.06 -0.66
CA ARG A 105 -11.57 15.93 0.45
C ARG A 105 -12.17 15.50 1.80
N THR A 106 -13.37 14.93 1.79
CA THR A 106 -14.02 14.39 2.99
C THR A 106 -13.27 13.15 3.50
N THR A 107 -12.77 12.31 2.60
CA THR A 107 -11.90 11.17 2.92
C THR A 107 -10.64 11.63 3.64
N LEU A 108 -9.95 12.66 3.10
CA LEU A 108 -8.73 13.17 3.72
C LEU A 108 -9.00 13.76 5.11
N ARG A 109 -10.10 14.50 5.27
CA ARG A 109 -10.51 15.07 6.57
C ARG A 109 -10.85 13.97 7.58
N ALA A 110 -11.53 12.92 7.15
CA ALA A 110 -11.84 11.77 8.00
C ALA A 110 -10.57 11.00 8.37
N ALA A 111 -9.65 10.81 7.43
CA ALA A 111 -8.35 10.19 7.66
C ALA A 111 -7.51 10.98 8.69
N ALA A 112 -7.41 12.31 8.54
CA ALA A 112 -6.73 13.18 9.50
C ALA A 112 -7.29 13.03 10.92
N HIS A 113 -8.62 12.98 11.04
CA HIS A 113 -9.31 12.79 12.33
C HIS A 113 -8.96 11.43 12.96
N CYS A 114 -8.83 10.38 12.14
CA CYS A 114 -8.52 9.03 12.60
C CYS A 114 -7.00 8.76 12.75
N GLY A 115 -6.16 9.80 12.83
CA GLY A 115 -4.73 9.70 13.06
C GLY A 115 -3.90 9.22 11.86
N ILE A 116 -4.46 9.26 10.65
CA ILE A 116 -3.71 8.89 9.44
C ILE A 116 -2.76 10.02 9.05
N THR A 117 -1.48 9.68 8.89
CA THR A 117 -0.42 10.60 8.50
C THR A 117 -0.25 10.70 6.99
N ALA A 118 -0.57 9.64 6.23
CA ALA A 118 -0.55 9.69 4.76
C ALA A 118 -1.57 8.75 4.12
N VAL A 119 -2.08 9.16 2.96
CA VAL A 119 -2.92 8.34 2.09
C VAL A 119 -2.06 7.79 0.95
N VAL A 120 -1.93 6.47 0.92
CA VAL A 120 -0.95 5.77 0.09
C VAL A 120 -1.62 5.11 -1.12
N LEU A 121 -1.30 5.65 -2.28
CA LEU A 121 -1.63 5.10 -3.59
C LEU A 121 -0.46 4.26 -4.12
N TRP A 122 -0.36 4.17 -5.44
CA TRP A 122 0.74 3.53 -6.15
C TRP A 122 0.87 4.17 -7.52
N ARG A 123 2.11 4.25 -7.99
CA ARG A 123 2.44 4.69 -9.33
C ARG A 123 2.56 3.48 -10.27
N ALA A 124 3.11 2.38 -9.77
CA ALA A 124 3.30 1.14 -10.54
C ALA A 124 2.43 0.01 -9.99
N THR A 125 1.98 -0.88 -10.85
CA THR A 125 1.26 -2.10 -10.48
C THR A 125 1.84 -3.29 -11.23
N VAL A 126 2.06 -4.39 -10.52
CA VAL A 126 2.43 -5.67 -11.16
C VAL A 126 1.18 -6.29 -11.80
N THR A 127 1.26 -6.52 -13.11
CA THR A 127 0.26 -7.22 -13.91
C THR A 127 0.81 -8.61 -14.31
N PRO A 128 -0.01 -9.50 -14.89
CA PRO A 128 0.48 -10.77 -15.41
C PRO A 128 1.59 -10.62 -16.46
N THR A 129 1.55 -9.56 -17.28
CA THR A 129 2.49 -9.33 -18.40
C THR A 129 3.66 -8.41 -18.04
N GLY A 130 3.66 -7.75 -16.89
CA GLY A 130 4.75 -6.86 -16.50
C GLY A 130 4.36 -5.79 -15.49
N LEU A 131 4.93 -4.60 -15.63
CA LEU A 131 4.61 -3.43 -14.81
C LEU A 131 3.74 -2.48 -15.63
N ALA A 132 2.60 -2.09 -15.06
CA ALA A 132 1.79 -0.99 -15.56
C ALA A 132 2.02 0.25 -14.69
N TYR A 133 2.05 1.43 -15.31
CA TYR A 133 2.29 2.71 -14.65
C TYR A 133 1.05 3.59 -14.80
N THR A 134 0.67 4.28 -13.74
CA THR A 134 -0.48 5.20 -13.77
C THR A 134 -0.15 6.51 -14.51
N ARG A 135 1.13 6.92 -14.51
CA ARG A 135 1.59 8.19 -15.10
C ARG A 135 3.11 8.23 -15.29
N GLY A 136 3.56 9.14 -16.16
CA GLY A 136 4.98 9.41 -16.40
C GLY A 136 5.68 8.28 -17.16
N THR A 137 6.99 8.18 -17.00
CA THR A 137 7.84 7.22 -17.74
C THR A 137 7.52 5.76 -17.35
N HIS A 138 7.52 4.85 -18.32
CA HIS A 138 7.19 3.44 -18.08
C HIS A 138 8.39 2.65 -17.53
N THR A 139 8.96 3.15 -16.44
CA THR A 139 10.09 2.56 -15.72
C THR A 139 9.92 2.75 -14.22
N LEU A 140 10.50 1.82 -13.45
CA LEU A 140 10.73 1.99 -12.02
C LEU A 140 11.70 3.15 -11.79
N LEU A 141 11.35 3.99 -10.82
CA LEU A 141 12.13 5.13 -10.36
C LEU A 141 12.38 5.04 -8.86
N PRO A 142 13.45 5.67 -8.33
CA PRO A 142 13.61 5.88 -6.90
C PRO A 142 12.34 6.43 -6.26
N GLY A 143 11.92 5.86 -5.14
CA GLY A 143 10.73 6.25 -4.40
C GLY A 143 9.41 5.68 -4.92
N ASP A 144 9.40 4.90 -6.00
CA ASP A 144 8.15 4.35 -6.55
C ASP A 144 7.46 3.42 -5.55
N ILE A 145 6.16 3.66 -5.35
CA ILE A 145 5.30 2.76 -4.60
C ILE A 145 4.68 1.79 -5.59
N VAL A 146 5.03 0.51 -5.45
CA VAL A 146 4.64 -0.58 -6.34
C VAL A 146 3.55 -1.40 -5.66
N ARG A 147 2.39 -1.51 -6.31
CA ARG A 147 1.32 -2.40 -5.85
C ARG A 147 1.45 -3.78 -6.47
N VAL A 148 1.72 -4.77 -5.64
CA VAL A 148 1.76 -6.19 -5.97
C VAL A 148 0.44 -6.80 -5.51
N GLY A 149 -0.57 -6.73 -6.37
CA GLY A 149 -1.91 -7.22 -6.04
C GLY A 149 -2.40 -8.28 -7.02
N PRO A 150 -3.46 -9.02 -6.67
CA PRO A 150 -4.26 -9.72 -7.66
C PRO A 150 -5.02 -8.65 -8.48
N ALA A 151 -4.47 -8.20 -9.61
CA ALA A 151 -5.19 -7.30 -10.51
C ALA A 151 -6.26 -8.03 -11.33
N ARG A 152 -6.01 -9.32 -11.62
CA ARG A 152 -6.87 -10.38 -12.17
C ARG A 152 -6.04 -11.67 -11.98
N GLY A 153 -6.67 -12.76 -11.53
CA GLY A 153 -6.00 -14.03 -11.25
C GLY A 153 -5.80 -14.33 -9.76
N PRO A 154 -5.39 -15.56 -9.43
CA PRO A 154 -5.41 -16.08 -8.07
C PRO A 154 -4.35 -15.42 -7.19
N ALA A 155 -4.69 -15.25 -5.90
CA ALA A 155 -3.77 -14.74 -4.90
C ALA A 155 -2.51 -15.61 -4.76
N THR A 156 -2.58 -16.90 -5.10
CA THR A 156 -1.51 -17.91 -5.02
C THR A 156 -0.29 -17.67 -5.92
N ALA A 157 -0.29 -16.62 -6.74
CA ALA A 157 0.83 -16.27 -7.63
C ALA A 157 1.61 -15.01 -7.18
N LEU A 158 1.35 -14.48 -5.98
CA LEU A 158 1.98 -13.27 -5.49
C LEU A 158 3.46 -13.46 -5.16
N GLY A 159 3.88 -14.62 -4.65
CA GLY A 159 5.27 -14.93 -4.40
C GLY A 159 6.10 -14.95 -5.69
N GLU A 160 5.57 -15.56 -6.74
CA GLU A 160 6.24 -15.58 -8.06
C GLU A 160 6.30 -14.18 -8.68
N ARG A 161 5.20 -13.41 -8.62
CA ARG A 161 5.17 -12.01 -9.07
C ARG A 161 6.19 -11.16 -8.31
N THR A 162 6.32 -11.39 -7.01
CA THR A 162 7.30 -10.70 -6.16
C THR A 162 8.71 -11.05 -6.59
N ALA A 163 9.04 -12.34 -6.78
CA ALA A 163 10.36 -12.75 -7.26
C ALA A 163 10.72 -12.16 -8.64
N ARG A 164 9.76 -12.07 -9.57
CA ARG A 164 9.96 -11.39 -10.86
C ARG A 164 10.17 -9.90 -10.70
N LEU A 165 9.43 -9.25 -9.80
CA LEU A 165 9.60 -7.82 -9.50
C LEU A 165 10.98 -7.54 -8.90
N LEU A 166 11.45 -8.37 -7.95
CA LEU A 166 12.77 -8.20 -7.32
C LEU A 166 13.91 -8.22 -8.35
N ARG A 167 13.85 -9.11 -9.34
CA ARG A 167 14.83 -9.11 -10.45
C ARG A 167 14.82 -7.79 -11.22
N LYS A 168 13.63 -7.27 -11.57
CA LYS A 168 13.50 -5.97 -12.26
C LYS A 168 14.00 -4.80 -11.42
N VAL A 169 13.79 -4.85 -10.11
CA VAL A 169 14.29 -3.85 -9.16
C VAL A 169 15.83 -3.87 -9.17
N GLN A 170 16.43 -5.06 -9.07
CA GLN A 170 17.89 -5.25 -9.12
C GLN A 170 18.51 -4.82 -10.46
N GLU A 171 17.90 -5.18 -11.59
CA GLU A 171 18.33 -4.77 -12.94
C GLU A 171 18.39 -3.25 -13.10
N ARG A 172 17.59 -2.51 -12.31
CA ARG A 172 17.59 -1.03 -12.29
C ARG A 172 18.57 -0.42 -11.29
N GLY A 173 19.33 -1.25 -10.56
CA GLY A 173 20.16 -0.81 -9.45
C GLY A 173 19.34 -0.19 -8.32
N LEU A 174 18.10 -0.66 -8.15
CA LEU A 174 17.20 -0.28 -7.06
C LEU A 174 17.17 -1.41 -6.02
N THR A 175 16.77 -1.06 -4.80
CA THR A 175 16.53 -2.00 -3.69
C THR A 175 15.10 -1.82 -3.17
N VAL A 176 14.69 -2.64 -2.20
CA VAL A 176 13.35 -2.51 -1.57
C VAL A 176 13.51 -1.83 -0.22
N GLY A 177 12.82 -0.71 -0.03
CA GLY A 177 12.79 0.05 1.22
C GLY A 177 11.54 -0.25 2.04
N HIS A 178 11.61 -0.01 3.35
CA HIS A 178 10.47 -0.03 4.25
C HIS A 178 9.70 1.28 4.11
N LEU A 179 8.44 1.24 3.65
CA LEU A 179 7.68 2.43 3.27
C LEU A 179 7.48 3.39 4.44
N GLU A 180 7.27 2.82 5.60
CA GLU A 180 7.01 3.48 6.85
C GLU A 180 8.20 4.36 7.27
N ASP A 181 9.44 3.98 6.96
CA ASP A 181 10.60 4.80 7.35
C ASP A 181 10.67 6.14 6.57
N TYR A 182 9.87 6.28 5.51
CA TYR A 182 9.85 7.44 4.62
C TYR A 182 8.55 8.26 4.68
N LEU A 183 7.54 7.83 5.46
CA LEU A 183 6.21 8.44 5.55
C LEU A 183 5.75 8.73 7.00
#